data_AF-A0A6C0HWS8-F1
#
_entry.id   AF-A0A6C0HWS8-F1
#
_cell.length_a   1.000
_cell.length_b   1.000
_cell.length_c   1.000
_cell.angle_alpha   90.00
_cell.angle_beta   90.00
_cell.angle_gamma   90.00
#
_symmetry.space_group_name_H-M   'P 1'
#
loop_
_entity.id
_entity.type
_entity.pdbx_description
1 polymer ?
#
loop_
_entity_poly.entity_id
_entity_poly.type
_entity_poly.pdbx_seq_one_letter_code
_entity_poly.pdbx_strand_id
1 'polypeptide(L)'
;SDVLLRKSALEFIKEYRTISQIYSWKNFHSKTPNSDGIQTKGFGRAVKRALSEWILAKTPEQLRYQITKYMSRGEWGIKDLLKCIHTKTGSGDDRVFKDKDGTDKPAKTKNNGPATETDLVLRFIVDGSDKMVELATKHTLLESSTYKYLKAIDCCKNMTELENPKKLEFLLKTIRHFRLTREQVPTAALAMTPVQLALLTNEEHTKVTMPMTALLRNLANLTRLGVFDDAHVLELVVNHLKNAEVIAKSRIHPVHVLTAWFTYRKGHGKMSKHSWTPNQEMVKVLQEMFYLSFKNVRPTGKRLCFLIDCSGSMGCDSLCEGVTNAEAAALLAMVFARAEANADILGNANPVSHSFYLFTSGRGNEGLMDVSDLIHAKATFDNVLTAVQRSDWATTDISKGIVQAMKFRRLYDGFVVLTDNDVNSGIKPSIALQQYRKALGIQAKLAVVATQASDISIADPEDKGMIDFCGFDSHGPKILQEFFAGPMVEPLLEADLDD
;
A
#
# COMPACT_ATOMS: atom_id res chain seq x y z
N SER A 1 -24.34 14.28 20.83
CA SER A 1 -23.37 13.20 20.49
C SER A 1 -22.99 13.23 19.00
N ASP A 2 -23.95 13.30 18.07
CA ASP A 2 -23.70 13.22 16.61
C ASP A 2 -22.85 14.37 16.02
N VAL A 3 -23.06 15.63 16.45
CA VAL A 3 -22.29 16.78 15.90
C VAL A 3 -20.78 16.70 16.21
N LEU A 4 -20.41 16.25 17.42
CA LEU A 4 -19.01 16.07 17.80
C LEU A 4 -18.35 14.97 16.98
N LEU A 5 -19.06 13.87 16.72
CA LEU A 5 -18.59 12.78 15.87
C LEU A 5 -18.36 13.25 14.44
N ARG A 6 -19.32 13.99 13.85
CA ARG A 6 -19.19 14.55 12.50
C ARG A 6 -18.03 15.55 12.40
N LYS A 7 -17.83 16.39 13.41
CA LYS A 7 -16.70 17.33 13.45
C LYS A 7 -15.37 16.60 13.51
N SER A 8 -15.25 15.61 14.41
CA SER A 8 -14.04 14.80 14.56
C SER A 8 -13.74 13.99 13.28
N ALA A 9 -14.77 13.42 12.65
CA ALA A 9 -14.63 12.70 11.38
C ALA A 9 -14.13 13.59 10.23
N LEU A 10 -14.52 14.88 10.21
CA LEU A 10 -14.02 15.83 9.21
C LEU A 10 -12.60 16.32 9.52
N GLU A 11 -12.18 16.32 10.79
CA GLU A 11 -10.81 16.66 11.17
C GLU A 11 -9.81 15.63 10.59
N PHE A 12 -10.20 14.36 10.49
CA PHE A 12 -9.40 13.31 9.83
C PHE A 12 -9.09 13.58 8.35
N ILE A 13 -9.82 14.46 7.66
CA ILE A 13 -9.48 14.85 6.28
C ILE A 13 -8.08 15.46 6.21
N LYS A 14 -7.63 16.14 7.27
CA LYS A 14 -6.30 16.76 7.36
C LYS A 14 -5.16 15.72 7.33
N GLU A 15 -5.42 14.51 7.81
CA GLU A 15 -4.47 13.39 7.84
C GLU A 15 -4.28 12.74 6.46
N TYR A 16 -5.18 13.00 5.50
CA TYR A 16 -5.03 12.48 4.15
C TYR A 16 -3.83 13.14 3.45
N ARG A 17 -2.87 12.31 3.05
CA ARG A 17 -1.62 12.72 2.41
C ARG A 17 -1.80 13.04 0.93
N THR A 18 -2.75 12.36 0.28
CA THR A 18 -2.96 12.51 -1.17
C THR A 18 -4.40 12.87 -1.51
N ILE A 19 -4.58 13.63 -2.60
CA ILE A 19 -5.91 13.95 -3.12
C ILE A 19 -6.65 12.71 -3.62
N SER A 20 -5.92 11.66 -4.01
CA SER A 20 -6.48 10.33 -4.32
C SER A 20 -7.25 9.72 -3.14
N GLN A 21 -6.76 9.89 -1.91
CA GLN A 21 -7.48 9.47 -0.69
C GLN A 21 -8.75 10.29 -0.48
N ILE A 22 -8.70 11.60 -0.76
CA ILE A 22 -9.89 12.46 -0.72
C ILE A 22 -10.94 12.00 -1.73
N TYR A 23 -10.55 11.64 -2.95
CA TYR A 23 -11.49 11.11 -3.94
C TYR A 23 -12.13 9.81 -3.48
N SER A 24 -11.33 8.87 -2.92
CA SER A 24 -11.84 7.62 -2.35
C SER A 24 -12.81 7.89 -1.21
N TRP A 25 -12.43 8.74 -0.24
CA TRP A 25 -13.32 9.16 0.85
C TRP A 25 -14.60 9.78 0.31
N LYS A 26 -14.49 10.67 -0.69
CA LYS A 26 -15.63 11.37 -1.26
C LYS A 26 -16.58 10.43 -1.98
N ASN A 27 -16.06 9.39 -2.65
CA ASN A 27 -16.84 8.33 -3.29
C ASN A 27 -17.74 7.61 -2.29
N PHE A 28 -17.19 7.22 -1.13
CA PHE A 28 -17.96 6.62 -0.04
C PHE A 28 -18.95 7.64 0.56
N HIS A 29 -18.48 8.84 0.88
CA HIS A 29 -19.28 9.89 1.49
C HIS A 29 -20.49 10.31 0.62
N SER A 30 -20.40 10.28 -0.72
CA SER A 30 -21.58 10.53 -1.58
C SER A 30 -22.64 9.44 -1.55
N LYS A 31 -22.26 8.23 -1.14
CA LYS A 31 -23.14 7.04 -1.14
C LYS A 31 -23.76 6.80 0.22
N THR A 32 -23.27 7.47 1.27
CA THR A 32 -23.82 7.40 2.63
C THR A 32 -25.11 8.23 2.75
N PRO A 33 -26.24 7.64 3.18
CA PRO A 33 -27.47 8.37 3.48
C PRO A 33 -27.27 9.35 4.64
N ASN A 34 -28.03 10.44 4.65
CA ASN A 34 -28.13 11.32 5.82
C ASN A 34 -28.99 10.66 6.94
N SER A 35 -29.20 11.39 8.05
CA SER A 35 -30.03 10.93 9.18
C SER A 35 -31.47 10.56 8.80
N ASP A 36 -31.96 11.09 7.68
CA ASP A 36 -33.32 10.88 7.20
C ASP A 36 -33.39 9.75 6.15
N GLY A 37 -32.30 9.00 5.94
CA GLY A 37 -32.19 7.96 4.93
C GLY A 37 -32.05 8.48 3.49
N ILE A 38 -31.92 9.80 3.31
CA ILE A 38 -31.81 10.43 1.99
C ILE A 38 -30.34 10.48 1.57
N GLN A 39 -30.03 9.88 0.42
CA GLN A 39 -28.73 10.03 -0.21
C GLN A 39 -28.61 11.43 -0.81
N THR A 40 -27.60 12.18 -0.38
CA THR A 40 -27.24 13.48 -0.97
C THR A 40 -25.80 13.44 -1.46
N LYS A 41 -25.41 14.35 -2.36
CA LYS A 41 -24.00 14.44 -2.80
C LYS A 41 -23.02 14.83 -1.67
N GLY A 42 -23.53 15.24 -0.50
CA GLY A 42 -22.72 15.42 0.70
C GLY A 42 -21.94 16.74 0.77
N PHE A 43 -22.37 17.80 0.10
CA PHE A 43 -21.67 19.09 0.06
C PHE A 43 -22.21 20.12 1.07
N GLY A 44 -22.38 19.72 2.32
CA GLY A 44 -22.70 20.64 3.42
C GLY A 44 -21.56 21.63 3.71
N ARG A 45 -21.85 22.74 4.40
CA ARG A 45 -20.88 23.82 4.67
C ARG A 45 -19.59 23.30 5.33
N ALA A 46 -19.72 22.38 6.30
CA ALA A 46 -18.59 21.81 7.02
C ALA A 46 -17.66 20.98 6.09
N VAL A 47 -18.23 20.17 5.21
CA VAL A 47 -17.48 19.37 4.22
C VAL A 47 -16.77 20.29 3.22
N LYS A 48 -17.47 21.30 2.68
CA LYS A 48 -16.85 22.27 1.76
C LYS A 48 -15.67 22.99 2.41
N ARG A 49 -15.82 23.39 3.68
CA ARG A 49 -14.76 24.05 4.45
C ARG A 49 -13.57 23.11 4.66
N ALA A 50 -13.77 21.90 5.17
CA ALA A 50 -12.68 20.95 5.44
C ALA A 50 -11.88 20.61 4.17
N LEU A 51 -12.56 20.40 3.04
CA LEU A 51 -11.90 20.14 1.75
C LEU A 51 -11.16 21.38 1.22
N SER A 52 -11.72 22.58 1.39
CA SER A 52 -11.05 23.82 0.99
C SER A 52 -9.81 24.08 1.83
N GLU A 53 -9.89 23.89 3.14
CA GLU A 53 -8.75 23.99 4.07
C GLU A 53 -7.65 23.00 3.69
N TRP A 54 -7.99 21.76 3.33
CA TRP A 54 -7.00 20.77 2.91
C TRP A 54 -6.23 21.21 1.64
N ILE A 55 -6.93 21.77 0.65
CA ILE A 55 -6.30 22.27 -0.59
C ILE A 55 -5.41 23.47 -0.29
N LEU A 56 -5.90 24.43 0.50
CA LEU A 56 -5.19 25.67 0.81
C LEU A 56 -4.04 25.47 1.79
N ALA A 57 -4.00 24.36 2.53
CA ALA A 57 -2.88 24.01 3.41
C ALA A 57 -1.65 23.48 2.65
N LYS A 58 -1.75 23.19 1.36
CA LYS A 58 -0.61 22.71 0.55
C LYS A 58 0.19 23.88 -0.02
N THR A 59 1.50 23.72 -0.11
CA THR A 59 2.34 24.66 -0.90
C THR A 59 1.99 24.54 -2.39
N PRO A 60 2.32 25.55 -3.21
CA PRO A 60 2.13 25.48 -4.66
C PRO A 60 2.78 24.23 -5.29
N GLU A 61 3.98 23.85 -4.85
CA GLU A 61 4.69 22.66 -5.33
C GLU A 61 3.97 21.35 -4.98
N GLN A 62 3.52 21.23 -3.74
CA GLN A 62 2.76 20.07 -3.29
C GLN A 62 1.44 19.97 -4.05
N LEU A 63 0.73 21.09 -4.23
CA LEU A 63 -0.56 21.10 -4.91
C LEU A 63 -0.40 20.76 -6.40
N ARG A 64 0.56 21.39 -7.11
CA ARG A 64 0.78 21.09 -8.54
C ARG A 64 1.12 19.61 -8.77
N TYR A 65 1.92 19.01 -7.88
CA TYR A 65 2.22 17.58 -7.94
C TYR A 65 0.97 16.72 -7.75
N GLN A 66 0.19 16.98 -6.69
CA GLN A 66 -1.03 16.22 -6.37
C GLN A 66 -2.02 16.22 -7.53
N ILE A 67 -2.28 17.38 -8.14
CA ILE A 67 -3.33 17.53 -9.16
C ILE A 67 -2.94 16.96 -10.53
N THR A 68 -1.63 16.90 -10.81
CA THR A 68 -1.12 16.41 -12.10
C THR A 68 -0.83 14.93 -12.07
N LYS A 69 -0.45 14.38 -10.90
CA LYS A 69 -0.25 12.94 -10.68
C LYS A 69 -1.57 12.22 -10.39
N TYR A 70 -2.44 12.79 -9.56
CA TYR A 70 -3.71 12.17 -9.15
C TYR A 70 -4.89 12.97 -9.72
N MET A 71 -5.09 12.88 -11.04
CA MET A 71 -6.13 13.66 -11.73
C MET A 71 -7.56 13.27 -11.31
N SER A 72 -7.81 11.97 -11.18
CA SER A 72 -9.11 11.43 -10.75
C SER A 72 -8.96 10.05 -10.10
N ARG A 73 -9.97 9.65 -9.32
CA ARG A 73 -10.13 8.28 -8.82
C ARG A 73 -11.60 8.00 -8.53
N GLY A 74 -12.08 6.85 -9.00
CA GLY A 74 -13.51 6.54 -8.95
C GLY A 74 -14.30 7.57 -9.76
N GLU A 75 -15.35 8.12 -9.16
CA GLU A 75 -16.25 9.09 -9.79
C GLU A 75 -15.82 10.56 -9.60
N TRP A 76 -14.67 10.81 -8.97
CA TRP A 76 -14.24 12.15 -8.59
C TRP A 76 -12.89 12.53 -9.19
N GLY A 77 -12.82 13.75 -9.73
CA GLY A 77 -11.57 14.45 -10.01
C GLY A 77 -11.55 15.82 -9.34
N ILE A 78 -10.37 16.46 -9.26
CA ILE A 78 -10.24 17.75 -8.59
C ILE A 78 -11.11 18.84 -9.23
N LYS A 79 -11.27 18.84 -10.56
CA LYS A 79 -12.13 19.81 -11.25
C LYS A 79 -13.57 19.73 -10.74
N ASP A 80 -14.09 18.53 -10.55
CA ASP A 80 -15.44 18.30 -10.03
C ASP A 80 -15.56 18.63 -8.54
N LEU A 81 -14.50 18.36 -7.78
CA LEU A 81 -14.42 18.75 -6.37
C LEU A 81 -14.47 20.28 -6.22
N LEU A 82 -13.61 21.01 -6.96
CA LEU A 82 -13.51 22.47 -6.94
C LEU A 82 -14.82 23.15 -7.33
N LYS A 83 -15.52 22.63 -8.35
CA LYS A 83 -16.87 23.08 -8.73
C LYS A 83 -17.85 23.05 -7.57
N CYS A 84 -17.74 22.05 -6.70
CA CYS A 84 -18.71 21.82 -5.63
C CYS A 84 -18.36 22.54 -4.32
N ILE A 85 -17.07 22.65 -4.00
CA ILE A 85 -16.61 23.24 -2.72
C ILE A 85 -16.46 24.76 -2.78
N HIS A 86 -16.30 25.33 -3.98
CA HIS A 86 -16.10 26.77 -4.19
C HIS A 86 -14.94 27.33 -3.36
N THR A 87 -13.80 26.64 -3.36
CA THR A 87 -12.57 27.09 -2.70
C THR A 87 -12.26 28.52 -3.13
N LYS A 88 -12.01 29.42 -2.19
CA LYS A 88 -11.56 30.79 -2.47
C LYS A 88 -10.16 30.96 -1.91
N THR A 89 -9.24 31.46 -2.71
CA THR A 89 -7.86 31.74 -2.29
C THR A 89 -7.71 33.13 -1.67
N GLY A 90 -8.59 34.08 -2.03
CA GLY A 90 -8.48 35.48 -1.61
C GLY A 90 -7.48 36.30 -2.46
N SER A 91 -6.88 35.68 -3.46
CA SER A 91 -5.88 36.25 -4.38
C SER A 91 -6.22 35.81 -5.81
N GLY A 92 -6.20 36.69 -6.80
CA GLY A 92 -6.28 36.33 -8.23
C GLY A 92 -7.42 35.40 -8.72
N ASP A 93 -8.38 35.01 -7.87
CA ASP A 93 -9.36 33.97 -8.18
C ASP A 93 -10.56 34.50 -8.98
N ASP A 94 -10.47 34.35 -10.29
CA ASP A 94 -11.53 34.58 -11.27
C ASP A 94 -11.93 33.28 -12.02
N ARG A 95 -11.86 32.11 -11.35
CA ARG A 95 -12.18 30.79 -11.97
C ARG A 95 -13.64 30.72 -12.42
N VAL A 96 -13.86 30.13 -13.59
CA VAL A 96 -15.20 30.00 -14.17
C VAL A 96 -15.67 28.56 -14.03
N PHE A 97 -16.80 28.38 -13.34
CA PHE A 97 -17.47 27.09 -13.24
C PHE A 97 -18.76 27.14 -14.07
N LYS A 98 -18.88 26.25 -15.06
CA LYS A 98 -20.10 26.10 -15.85
C LYS A 98 -21.23 25.55 -14.96
N ASP A 99 -22.39 26.21 -15.00
CA ASP A 99 -23.61 25.70 -14.35
C ASP A 99 -24.16 24.45 -15.08
N LYS A 100 -25.17 23.78 -14.52
CA LYS A 100 -25.82 22.59 -15.11
C LYS A 100 -26.35 22.83 -16.54
N ASP A 101 -26.71 24.07 -16.85
CA ASP A 101 -27.27 24.50 -18.13
C ASP A 101 -26.18 25.03 -19.09
N GLY A 102 -24.90 24.90 -18.74
CA GLY A 102 -23.77 25.28 -19.57
C GLY A 102 -23.46 26.80 -19.61
N THR A 103 -24.17 27.60 -18.82
CA THR A 103 -23.92 29.05 -18.72
C THR A 103 -22.72 29.36 -17.83
N ASP A 104 -21.85 30.25 -18.31
CA ASP A 104 -20.69 30.72 -17.57
C ASP A 104 -21.14 31.68 -16.47
N LYS A 105 -20.97 31.30 -15.21
CA LYS A 105 -21.00 32.26 -14.10
C LYS A 105 -19.57 32.66 -13.73
N PRO A 106 -19.12 33.87 -14.08
CA PRO A 106 -17.87 34.38 -13.53
C PRO A 106 -17.99 34.49 -12.00
N ALA A 107 -16.96 34.05 -11.27
CA ALA A 107 -16.88 34.28 -9.84
C ALA A 107 -16.93 35.79 -9.59
N LYS A 108 -17.99 36.29 -8.92
CA LYS A 108 -18.08 37.69 -8.47
C LYS A 108 -17.17 37.89 -7.26
N THR A 109 -15.86 38.01 -7.47
CA THR A 109 -14.87 38.28 -6.43
C THR A 109 -14.52 39.77 -6.44
N LYS A 110 -15.09 40.53 -5.49
CA LYS A 110 -14.94 41.99 -5.40
C LYS A 110 -13.64 42.47 -4.74
N ASN A 111 -12.85 41.61 -4.09
CA ASN A 111 -11.64 41.97 -3.36
C ASN A 111 -10.61 40.83 -3.42
N ASN A 112 -9.83 40.76 -4.49
CA ASN A 112 -8.74 39.78 -4.60
C ASN A 112 -7.40 40.50 -4.58
N GLY A 113 -6.48 40.05 -3.72
CA GLY A 113 -5.07 40.43 -3.79
C GLY A 113 -4.42 39.96 -5.11
N PRO A 114 -3.14 40.32 -5.36
CA PRO A 114 -2.43 39.84 -6.55
C PRO A 114 -2.41 38.31 -6.59
N ALA A 115 -2.52 37.71 -7.78
CA ALA A 115 -2.49 36.26 -7.93
C ALA A 115 -1.19 35.67 -7.40
N THR A 116 -1.29 34.47 -6.86
CA THR A 116 -0.18 33.68 -6.31
C THR A 116 0.07 32.43 -7.18
N GLU A 117 1.14 31.69 -6.92
CA GLU A 117 1.40 30.42 -7.60
C GLU A 117 0.27 29.40 -7.38
N THR A 118 -0.38 29.38 -6.20
CA THR A 118 -1.55 28.54 -5.93
C THR A 118 -2.70 28.83 -6.90
N ASP A 119 -2.89 30.10 -7.26
CA ASP A 119 -3.92 30.50 -8.22
C ASP A 119 -3.61 29.98 -9.62
N LEU A 120 -2.33 29.88 -10.01
CA LEU A 120 -1.93 29.24 -11.27
C LEU A 120 -2.29 27.76 -11.30
N VAL A 121 -2.03 27.03 -10.21
CA VAL A 121 -2.36 25.61 -10.09
C VAL A 121 -3.86 25.38 -10.26
N LEU A 122 -4.65 26.17 -9.54
CA LEU A 122 -6.10 26.09 -9.57
C LEU A 122 -6.68 26.54 -10.92
N ARG A 123 -6.06 27.53 -11.57
CA ARG A 123 -6.43 27.99 -12.91
C ARG A 123 -6.20 26.91 -13.95
N PHE A 124 -5.00 26.32 -13.95
CA PHE A 124 -4.59 25.29 -14.90
C PHE A 124 -5.58 24.14 -14.95
N ILE A 125 -6.02 23.65 -13.79
CA ILE A 125 -6.87 22.47 -13.73
C ILE A 125 -8.35 22.75 -14.03
N VAL A 126 -8.83 23.96 -13.75
CA VAL A 126 -10.23 24.34 -13.99
C VAL A 126 -10.42 24.84 -15.42
N ASP A 127 -9.62 25.81 -15.83
CA ASP A 127 -9.80 26.57 -17.07
C ASP A 127 -8.79 26.22 -18.17
N GLY A 128 -7.74 25.46 -17.83
CA GLY A 128 -6.72 25.03 -18.78
C GLY A 128 -5.45 25.89 -18.81
N SER A 129 -4.50 25.47 -19.63
CA SER A 129 -3.17 26.07 -19.76
C SER A 129 -3.20 27.51 -20.24
N ASP A 130 -4.00 27.83 -21.26
CA ASP A 130 -4.04 29.16 -21.86
C ASP A 130 -4.47 30.23 -20.84
N LYS A 131 -5.51 29.94 -20.06
CA LYS A 131 -5.98 30.83 -18.98
C LYS A 131 -4.99 30.95 -17.84
N MET A 132 -4.18 29.92 -17.58
CA MET A 132 -3.09 29.99 -16.62
C MET A 132 -1.95 30.88 -17.12
N VAL A 133 -1.62 30.85 -18.42
CA VAL A 133 -0.63 31.74 -19.04
C VAL A 133 -1.08 33.21 -19.00
N GLU A 134 -2.35 33.48 -19.30
CA GLU A 134 -2.93 34.83 -19.19
C GLU A 134 -2.78 35.38 -17.76
N LEU A 135 -3.14 34.58 -16.75
CA LEU A 135 -3.04 34.96 -15.34
C LEU A 135 -1.57 35.18 -14.91
N ALA A 136 -0.67 34.27 -15.31
CA ALA A 136 0.75 34.38 -14.99
C ALA A 136 1.40 35.61 -15.62
N THR A 137 1.03 35.94 -16.87
CA THR A 137 1.52 37.15 -17.55
C THR A 137 1.06 38.41 -16.83
N LYS A 138 -0.23 38.48 -16.48
CA LYS A 138 -0.83 39.64 -15.80
C LYS A 138 -0.20 39.93 -14.43
N HIS A 139 0.25 38.89 -13.72
CA HIS A 139 0.80 39.00 -12.36
C HIS A 139 2.31 38.72 -12.28
N THR A 140 3.02 38.70 -13.41
CA THR A 140 4.48 38.50 -13.48
C THR A 140 4.96 37.19 -12.81
N LEU A 141 4.22 36.10 -13.00
CA LEU A 141 4.51 34.78 -12.45
C LEU A 141 5.11 33.79 -13.47
N LEU A 142 5.48 34.26 -14.67
CA LEU A 142 6.03 33.42 -15.75
C LEU A 142 7.38 32.76 -15.37
N GLU A 143 8.14 33.38 -14.47
CA GLU A 143 9.41 32.82 -14.00
C GLU A 143 9.26 31.84 -12.83
N SER A 144 8.05 31.72 -12.26
CA SER A 144 7.79 30.85 -11.11
C SER A 144 8.04 29.38 -11.43
N SER A 145 8.48 28.63 -10.41
CA SER A 145 8.71 27.18 -10.52
C SER A 145 7.41 26.45 -10.90
N THR A 146 6.28 26.90 -10.34
CA THR A 146 4.95 26.35 -10.61
C THR A 146 4.51 26.55 -12.05
N TYR A 147 4.67 27.76 -12.60
CA TYR A 147 4.33 28.04 -14.00
C TYR A 147 5.12 27.13 -14.94
N LYS A 148 6.45 27.10 -14.78
CA LYS A 148 7.35 26.30 -15.64
C LYS A 148 6.98 24.82 -15.60
N TYR A 149 6.71 24.29 -14.41
CA TYR A 149 6.29 22.90 -14.24
C TYR A 149 4.95 22.58 -14.91
N LEU A 150 3.92 23.39 -14.65
CA LEU A 150 2.58 23.15 -15.21
C LEU A 150 2.59 23.28 -16.73
N LYS A 151 3.32 24.26 -17.27
CA LYS A 151 3.47 24.44 -18.71
C LYS A 151 4.20 23.26 -19.35
N ALA A 152 5.25 22.76 -18.70
CA ALA A 152 5.96 21.58 -19.16
C ALA A 152 5.07 20.34 -19.19
N ILE A 153 4.26 20.10 -18.14
CA ILE A 153 3.31 18.97 -18.11
C ILE A 153 2.25 19.10 -19.20
N ASP A 154 1.70 20.29 -19.41
CA ASP A 154 0.74 20.56 -20.48
C ASP A 154 1.31 20.25 -21.87
N CYS A 155 2.53 20.73 -22.14
CA CYS A 155 3.26 20.44 -23.36
C CYS A 155 3.52 18.94 -23.53
N CYS A 156 3.95 18.26 -22.45
CA CYS A 156 4.20 16.82 -22.48
C CYS A 156 2.92 16.04 -22.74
N LYS A 157 1.85 16.25 -21.96
CA LYS A 157 0.60 15.46 -22.06
C LYS A 157 -0.10 15.57 -23.41
N ASN A 158 -0.01 16.74 -24.04
CA ASN A 158 -0.62 16.99 -25.35
C ASN A 158 0.34 16.71 -26.53
N MET A 159 1.53 16.16 -26.26
CA MET A 159 2.53 15.89 -27.30
C MET A 159 2.09 14.74 -28.23
N THR A 160 2.13 15.02 -29.53
CA THR A 160 1.90 14.05 -30.62
C THR A 160 3.17 13.87 -31.45
N GLU A 161 3.23 12.81 -32.28
CA GLU A 161 4.36 12.49 -33.16
C GLU A 161 5.67 12.28 -32.38
N LEU A 162 5.62 11.35 -31.43
CA LEU A 162 6.77 11.02 -30.58
C LEU A 162 7.90 10.33 -31.35
N GLU A 163 7.68 9.95 -32.61
CA GLU A 163 8.76 9.51 -33.51
C GLU A 163 9.70 10.66 -33.88
N ASN A 164 9.28 11.92 -33.72
CA ASN A 164 10.13 13.08 -33.97
C ASN A 164 11.25 13.18 -32.91
N PRO A 165 12.54 13.09 -33.31
CA PRO A 165 13.65 13.07 -32.35
C PRO A 165 13.71 14.29 -31.44
N LYS A 166 13.36 15.49 -31.94
CA LYS A 166 13.39 16.73 -31.14
C LYS A 166 12.31 16.74 -30.06
N LYS A 167 11.11 16.23 -30.40
CA LYS A 167 9.99 16.12 -29.45
C LYS A 167 10.32 15.08 -28.37
N LEU A 168 10.87 13.94 -28.78
CA LEU A 168 11.32 12.91 -27.86
C LEU A 168 12.42 13.43 -26.93
N GLU A 169 13.46 14.09 -27.45
CA GLU A 169 14.52 14.66 -26.63
C GLU A 169 14.00 15.69 -25.63
N PHE A 170 13.08 16.57 -26.04
CA PHE A 170 12.41 17.50 -25.14
C PHE A 170 11.65 16.77 -24.03
N LEU A 171 10.89 15.73 -24.36
CA LEU A 171 10.16 14.92 -23.38
C LEU A 171 11.13 14.27 -22.38
N LEU A 172 12.22 13.65 -22.84
CA LEU A 172 13.20 12.99 -21.98
C LEU A 172 13.87 13.98 -21.01
N LYS A 173 14.28 15.16 -21.51
CA LYS A 173 14.84 16.23 -20.67
C LYS A 173 13.83 16.73 -19.65
N THR A 174 12.57 16.89 -20.07
CA THR A 174 11.49 17.35 -19.19
C THR A 174 11.20 16.35 -18.07
N ILE A 175 11.15 15.05 -18.39
CA ILE A 175 10.97 13.97 -17.41
C ILE A 175 12.05 14.05 -16.33
N ARG A 176 13.32 14.18 -16.74
CA ARG A 176 14.47 14.23 -15.81
C ARG A 176 14.49 15.51 -14.99
N HIS A 177 14.32 16.65 -15.63
CA HIS A 177 14.40 17.96 -14.98
C HIS A 177 13.32 18.14 -13.91
N PHE A 178 12.08 17.74 -14.21
CA PHE A 178 10.95 17.90 -13.28
C PHE A 178 10.61 16.63 -12.49
N ARG A 179 11.41 15.56 -12.62
CA ARG A 179 11.14 14.23 -12.04
C ARG A 179 9.70 13.76 -12.29
N LEU A 180 9.27 13.82 -13.56
CA LEU A 180 7.90 13.46 -13.91
C LEU A 180 7.64 11.98 -13.64
N THR A 181 6.42 11.69 -13.18
CA THR A 181 5.96 10.31 -13.00
C THR A 181 5.20 9.82 -14.23
N ARG A 182 4.89 8.52 -14.26
CA ARG A 182 4.19 7.86 -15.38
C ARG A 182 2.84 8.51 -15.70
N GLU A 183 2.12 8.98 -14.69
CA GLU A 183 0.81 9.63 -14.80
C GLU A 183 0.89 11.03 -15.45
N GLN A 184 2.10 11.57 -15.58
CA GLN A 184 2.38 12.91 -16.12
C GLN A 184 2.92 12.86 -17.56
N VAL A 185 3.16 11.66 -18.09
CA VAL A 185 3.73 11.41 -19.43
C VAL A 185 2.64 10.87 -20.36
N PRO A 186 2.67 11.16 -21.68
CA PRO A 186 1.72 10.59 -22.63
C PRO A 186 1.68 9.07 -22.61
N THR A 187 0.47 8.50 -22.66
CA THR A 187 0.29 7.04 -22.66
C THR A 187 1.03 6.37 -23.81
N ALA A 188 1.05 6.98 -25.00
CA ALA A 188 1.79 6.47 -26.16
C ALA A 188 3.31 6.41 -25.91
N ALA A 189 3.86 7.38 -25.17
CA ALA A 189 5.28 7.43 -24.83
C ALA A 189 5.70 6.30 -23.87
N LEU A 190 4.76 5.80 -23.05
CA LEU A 190 5.06 4.71 -22.10
C LEU A 190 5.39 3.38 -22.78
N ALA A 191 5.11 3.22 -24.07
CA ALA A 191 5.55 2.06 -24.84
C ALA A 191 7.01 2.15 -25.32
N MET A 192 7.68 3.29 -25.13
CA MET A 192 9.04 3.55 -25.65
C MET A 192 10.11 3.28 -24.60
N THR A 193 11.13 2.50 -24.95
CA THR A 193 12.27 2.16 -24.08
C THR A 193 13.03 3.40 -23.56
N PRO A 194 13.35 4.42 -24.37
CA PRO A 194 14.03 5.63 -23.87
C PRO A 194 13.24 6.38 -22.80
N VAL A 195 11.91 6.41 -22.92
CA VAL A 195 11.01 7.05 -21.95
C VAL A 195 10.98 6.27 -20.64
N GLN A 196 10.94 4.93 -20.70
CA GLN A 196 11.06 4.10 -19.50
C GLN A 196 12.40 4.31 -18.79
N LEU A 197 13.49 4.43 -19.54
CA LEU A 197 14.82 4.65 -18.98
C LEU A 197 14.94 6.03 -18.30
N ALA A 198 14.35 7.07 -18.90
CA ALA A 198 14.28 8.40 -18.28
C ALA A 198 13.41 8.45 -17.02
N LEU A 199 12.39 7.58 -16.92
CA LEU A 199 11.58 7.41 -15.70
C LEU A 199 12.30 6.57 -14.63
N LEU A 200 13.25 5.73 -15.02
CA LEU A 200 13.94 4.77 -14.15
C LEU A 200 15.20 5.36 -13.50
N THR A 201 15.96 6.15 -14.25
CA THR A 201 17.32 6.57 -13.88
C THR A 201 17.55 8.07 -14.09
N ASN A 202 18.63 8.60 -13.50
CA ASN A 202 19.13 9.93 -13.84
C ASN A 202 19.71 9.98 -15.27
N GLU A 203 20.11 11.18 -15.72
CA GLU A 203 20.61 11.41 -17.08
C GLU A 203 21.84 10.59 -17.42
N GLU A 204 22.76 10.42 -16.46
CA GLU A 204 24.01 9.70 -16.63
C GLU A 204 23.88 8.18 -16.44
N HIS A 205 22.68 7.67 -16.15
CA HIS A 205 22.44 6.25 -15.85
C HIS A 205 23.34 5.71 -14.72
N THR A 206 23.56 6.50 -13.68
CA THR A 206 24.40 6.14 -12.52
C THR A 206 23.59 5.85 -11.26
N LYS A 207 22.31 6.23 -11.22
CA LYS A 207 21.41 6.03 -10.08
C LYS A 207 19.98 5.76 -10.53
N VAL A 208 19.33 4.80 -9.88
CA VAL A 208 17.87 4.61 -9.97
C VAL A 208 17.16 5.71 -9.19
N THR A 209 16.28 6.44 -9.87
CA THR A 209 15.49 7.55 -9.31
C THR A 209 14.04 7.15 -9.07
N MET A 210 13.57 6.06 -9.69
CA MET A 210 12.21 5.57 -9.51
C MET A 210 11.98 5.09 -8.06
N PRO A 211 10.91 5.51 -7.37
CA PRO A 211 10.59 5.04 -6.03
C PRO A 211 10.44 3.51 -5.96
N MET A 212 10.91 2.90 -4.87
CA MET A 212 11.01 1.43 -4.72
C MET A 212 9.70 0.68 -5.02
N THR A 213 8.57 1.15 -4.47
CA THR A 213 7.26 0.52 -4.74
C THR A 213 6.84 0.66 -6.21
N ALA A 214 7.18 1.76 -6.86
CA ALA A 214 6.89 1.96 -8.28
C ALA A 214 7.77 1.07 -9.15
N LEU A 215 9.06 0.93 -8.80
CA LEU A 215 10.01 0.05 -9.46
C LEU A 215 9.54 -1.41 -9.42
N LEU A 216 9.26 -1.95 -8.22
CA LEU A 216 8.80 -3.33 -8.04
C LEU A 216 7.55 -3.64 -8.87
N ARG A 217 6.59 -2.71 -8.93
CA ARG A 217 5.36 -2.87 -9.72
C ARG A 217 5.60 -2.81 -11.23
N ASN A 218 6.73 -2.25 -11.69
CA ASN A 218 7.03 -2.05 -13.10
C ASN A 218 8.08 -3.02 -13.67
N LEU A 219 8.75 -3.83 -12.86
CA LEU A 219 9.83 -4.72 -13.34
C LEU A 219 9.41 -5.54 -14.55
N ALA A 220 8.22 -6.15 -14.50
CA ALA A 220 7.65 -6.91 -15.61
C ALA A 220 7.51 -6.07 -16.90
N ASN A 221 7.04 -4.83 -16.78
CA ASN A 221 6.88 -3.92 -17.91
C ASN A 221 8.24 -3.46 -18.47
N LEU A 222 9.21 -3.20 -17.61
CA LEU A 222 10.57 -2.82 -18.01
C LEU A 222 11.28 -3.97 -18.74
N THR A 223 11.14 -5.21 -18.24
CA THR A 223 11.63 -6.42 -18.92
C THR A 223 10.98 -6.60 -20.27
N ARG A 224 9.64 -6.48 -20.37
CA ARG A 224 8.90 -6.62 -21.63
C ARG A 224 9.33 -5.61 -22.69
N LEU A 225 9.73 -4.41 -22.28
CA LEU A 225 10.16 -3.32 -23.17
C LEU A 225 11.67 -3.34 -23.48
N GLY A 226 12.39 -4.40 -23.08
CA GLY A 226 13.82 -4.54 -23.35
C GLY A 226 14.71 -3.55 -22.59
N VAL A 227 14.21 -2.90 -21.53
CA VAL A 227 15.00 -1.92 -20.76
C VAL A 227 16.22 -2.59 -20.10
N PHE A 228 16.11 -3.88 -19.76
CA PHE A 228 17.17 -4.67 -19.14
C PHE A 228 18.02 -5.45 -20.13
N ASP A 229 17.85 -5.22 -21.43
CA ASP A 229 18.78 -5.77 -22.44
C ASP A 229 20.12 -5.02 -22.41
N ASP A 230 20.12 -3.79 -21.90
CA ASP A 230 21.32 -3.05 -21.51
C ASP A 230 21.86 -3.58 -20.17
N ALA A 231 23.02 -4.23 -20.22
CA ALA A 231 23.67 -4.84 -19.07
C ALA A 231 24.00 -3.83 -17.96
N HIS A 232 24.36 -2.59 -18.31
CA HIS A 232 24.68 -1.55 -17.34
C HIS A 232 23.44 -1.11 -16.57
N VAL A 233 22.30 -0.98 -17.27
CA VAL A 233 21.01 -0.65 -16.64
C VAL A 233 20.52 -1.79 -15.75
N LEU A 234 20.66 -3.04 -16.20
CA LEU A 234 20.34 -4.21 -15.39
C LEU A 234 21.17 -4.24 -14.10
N GLU A 235 22.48 -4.11 -14.20
CA GLU A 235 23.40 -4.09 -13.06
C GLU A 235 23.06 -2.96 -12.08
N LEU A 236 22.75 -1.76 -12.59
CA LEU A 236 22.35 -0.63 -11.77
C LEU A 236 21.09 -0.93 -10.95
N VAL A 237 20.06 -1.53 -11.56
CA VAL A 237 18.83 -1.91 -10.86
C VAL A 237 19.07 -3.05 -9.88
N VAL A 238 19.86 -4.06 -10.25
CA VAL A 238 20.25 -5.16 -9.37
C VAL A 238 20.93 -4.65 -8.10
N ASN A 239 21.92 -3.76 -8.26
CA ASN A 239 22.64 -3.15 -7.14
C ASN A 239 21.71 -2.29 -6.27
N HIS A 240 20.76 -1.57 -6.88
CA HIS A 240 19.77 -0.79 -6.14
C HIS A 240 18.84 -1.66 -5.30
N LEU A 241 18.36 -2.79 -5.85
CA LEU A 241 17.46 -3.74 -5.18
C LEU A 241 18.16 -4.56 -4.09
N LYS A 242 19.49 -4.66 -4.11
CA LYS A 242 20.31 -5.32 -3.08
C LYS A 242 20.82 -4.39 -1.99
N ASN A 243 20.72 -3.07 -2.18
CA ASN A 243 21.29 -2.11 -1.25
C ASN A 243 20.47 -2.04 0.06
N ALA A 244 21.05 -2.53 1.15
CA ALA A 244 20.39 -2.60 2.45
C ALA A 244 19.95 -1.22 2.99
N GLU A 245 20.70 -0.15 2.73
CA GLU A 245 20.34 1.19 3.18
C GLU A 245 19.14 1.73 2.40
N VAL A 246 19.11 1.50 1.08
CA VAL A 246 17.97 1.89 0.23
C VAL A 246 16.71 1.13 0.64
N ILE A 247 16.83 -0.19 0.86
CA ILE A 247 15.72 -1.02 1.35
C ILE A 247 15.21 -0.51 2.69
N ALA A 248 16.11 -0.17 3.62
CA ALA A 248 15.75 0.38 4.92
C ALA A 248 15.03 1.72 4.82
N LYS A 249 15.59 2.67 4.04
CA LYS A 249 14.99 3.99 3.82
C LYS A 249 13.62 3.92 3.14
N SER A 250 13.45 2.97 2.20
CA SER A 250 12.17 2.77 1.51
C SER A 250 11.05 2.24 2.41
N ARG A 251 11.40 1.68 3.59
CA ARG A 251 10.48 1.00 4.52
C ARG A 251 9.61 -0.06 3.84
N ILE A 252 10.12 -0.66 2.76
CA ILE A 252 9.40 -1.68 2.01
C ILE A 252 9.22 -2.92 2.89
N HIS A 253 7.98 -3.40 2.99
CA HIS A 253 7.65 -4.60 3.77
C HIS A 253 7.96 -5.87 2.95
N PRO A 254 8.42 -6.97 3.56
CA PRO A 254 8.74 -8.22 2.84
C PRO A 254 7.62 -8.76 1.97
N VAL A 255 6.36 -8.60 2.38
CA VAL A 255 5.22 -9.04 1.56
C VAL A 255 5.08 -8.27 0.25
N HIS A 256 5.41 -6.97 0.23
CA HIS A 256 5.45 -6.21 -1.03
C HIS A 256 6.52 -6.76 -1.98
N VAL A 257 7.68 -7.17 -1.45
CA VAL A 257 8.75 -7.77 -2.25
C VAL A 257 8.35 -9.16 -2.73
N LEU A 258 7.73 -9.97 -1.86
CA LEU A 258 7.26 -11.32 -2.21
C LEU A 258 6.23 -11.27 -3.33
N THR A 259 5.21 -10.43 -3.20
CA THR A 259 4.18 -10.27 -4.25
C THR A 259 4.82 -9.86 -5.58
N ALA A 260 5.74 -8.89 -5.58
CA ALA A 260 6.47 -8.50 -6.77
C ALA A 260 7.31 -9.66 -7.35
N TRP A 261 8.03 -10.40 -6.51
CA TRP A 261 8.82 -11.58 -6.90
C TRP A 261 7.95 -12.66 -7.54
N PHE A 262 6.82 -12.98 -6.92
CA PHE A 262 5.94 -14.07 -7.34
C PHE A 262 5.16 -13.69 -8.60
N THR A 263 4.75 -12.44 -8.73
CA THR A 263 4.22 -11.93 -9.99
C THR A 263 5.29 -11.98 -11.08
N TYR A 264 6.50 -11.47 -10.82
CA TYR A 264 7.58 -11.39 -11.81
C TYR A 264 8.01 -12.77 -12.33
N ARG A 265 8.16 -13.77 -11.45
CA ARG A 265 8.61 -15.13 -11.81
C ARG A 265 7.60 -15.88 -12.70
N LYS A 266 6.30 -15.54 -12.63
CA LYS A 266 5.26 -16.20 -13.45
C LYS A 266 5.38 -15.86 -14.94
N GLY A 267 5.94 -14.71 -15.30
CA GLY A 267 6.11 -14.30 -16.70
C GLY A 267 4.82 -13.85 -17.40
N HIS A 268 3.69 -13.71 -16.70
CA HIS A 268 2.45 -13.17 -17.25
C HIS A 268 1.61 -12.47 -16.17
N GLY A 269 0.82 -11.47 -16.56
CA GLY A 269 -0.10 -10.78 -15.64
C GLY A 269 -1.47 -11.47 -15.58
N LYS A 270 -2.19 -11.39 -14.44
CA LYS A 270 -3.54 -11.97 -14.29
C LYS A 270 -4.59 -11.24 -15.13
N MET A 271 -4.52 -9.91 -15.17
CA MET A 271 -5.45 -9.03 -15.90
C MET A 271 -4.88 -8.52 -17.23
N SER A 272 -3.66 -8.90 -17.57
CA SER A 272 -2.93 -8.40 -18.73
C SER A 272 -2.78 -9.50 -19.78
N LYS A 273 -2.97 -9.15 -21.05
CA LYS A 273 -2.61 -10.03 -22.18
C LYS A 273 -1.10 -10.10 -22.42
N HIS A 274 -0.31 -9.34 -21.65
CA HIS A 274 1.13 -9.26 -21.82
C HIS A 274 1.84 -10.34 -21.00
N SER A 275 2.76 -11.04 -21.67
CA SER A 275 3.75 -11.91 -21.08
C SER A 275 5.15 -11.29 -21.20
N TRP A 276 6.07 -11.77 -20.37
CA TRP A 276 7.49 -11.45 -20.40
C TRP A 276 8.29 -12.70 -20.03
N THR A 277 9.53 -12.77 -20.49
CA THR A 277 10.47 -13.81 -20.05
C THR A 277 11.16 -13.31 -18.77
N PRO A 278 10.98 -13.97 -17.61
CA PRO A 278 11.62 -13.52 -16.38
C PRO A 278 13.14 -13.59 -16.47
N ASN A 279 13.81 -12.48 -16.16
CA ASN A 279 15.26 -12.46 -16.01
C ASN A 279 15.66 -13.20 -14.73
N GLN A 280 16.49 -14.25 -14.83
CA GLN A 280 16.85 -15.11 -13.70
C GLN A 280 17.69 -14.39 -12.63
N GLU A 281 18.53 -13.44 -13.03
CA GLU A 281 19.27 -12.61 -12.09
C GLU A 281 18.32 -11.73 -11.28
N MET A 282 17.33 -11.11 -11.94
CA MET A 282 16.30 -10.32 -11.27
C MET A 282 15.47 -11.17 -10.28
N VAL A 283 15.11 -12.40 -10.66
CA VAL A 283 14.41 -13.34 -9.77
C VAL A 283 15.23 -13.63 -8.51
N LYS A 284 16.54 -13.89 -8.67
CA LYS A 284 17.46 -14.12 -7.55
C LYS A 284 17.60 -12.89 -6.66
N VAL A 285 17.68 -11.70 -7.26
CA VAL A 285 17.80 -10.42 -6.55
C VAL A 285 16.55 -10.11 -5.75
N LEU A 286 15.37 -10.36 -6.30
CA LEU A 286 14.10 -10.18 -5.58
C LEU A 286 14.00 -11.12 -4.37
N GLN A 287 14.51 -12.35 -4.47
CA GLN A 287 14.62 -13.26 -3.34
C GLN A 287 15.60 -12.75 -2.26
N GLU A 288 16.74 -12.19 -2.66
CA GLU A 288 17.70 -11.58 -1.72
C GLU A 288 17.12 -10.33 -1.04
N MET A 289 16.51 -9.43 -1.83
CA MET A 289 15.80 -8.25 -1.35
C MET A 289 14.69 -8.62 -0.36
N PHE A 290 13.95 -9.69 -0.64
CA PHE A 290 12.94 -10.22 0.27
C PHE A 290 13.53 -10.48 1.65
N TYR A 291 14.67 -11.18 1.74
CA TYR A 291 15.34 -11.42 3.02
C TYR A 291 15.92 -10.16 3.68
N LEU A 292 16.46 -9.22 2.90
CA LEU A 292 16.96 -7.95 3.43
C LEU A 292 15.84 -7.08 4.01
N SER A 293 14.65 -7.13 3.44
CA SER A 293 13.50 -6.32 3.86
C SER A 293 12.94 -6.69 5.24
N PHE A 294 13.28 -7.87 5.81
CA PHE A 294 12.86 -8.24 7.17
C PHE A 294 13.45 -7.33 8.24
N LYS A 295 14.54 -6.59 7.96
CA LYS A 295 15.06 -5.56 8.88
C LYS A 295 14.08 -4.40 9.09
N ASN A 296 13.13 -4.20 8.17
CA ASN A 296 12.08 -3.20 8.29
C ASN A 296 10.90 -3.69 9.14
N VAL A 297 10.93 -4.95 9.58
CA VAL A 297 9.86 -5.57 10.35
C VAL A 297 10.21 -5.51 11.83
N ARG A 298 9.28 -4.98 12.63
CA ARG A 298 9.45 -4.86 14.08
C ARG A 298 9.12 -6.19 14.79
N PRO A 299 9.89 -6.62 15.79
CA PRO A 299 9.50 -7.71 16.67
C PRO A 299 8.25 -7.36 17.50
N THR A 300 7.47 -8.37 17.85
CA THR A 300 6.36 -8.24 18.81
C THR A 300 6.84 -8.30 20.25
N GLY A 301 7.95 -9.01 20.52
CA GLY A 301 8.41 -9.28 21.89
C GLY A 301 7.44 -10.17 22.68
N LYS A 302 6.57 -10.92 22.00
CA LYS A 302 5.57 -11.83 22.58
C LYS A 302 5.85 -13.28 22.20
N ARG A 303 5.56 -14.22 23.10
CA ARG A 303 5.64 -15.67 22.83
C ARG A 303 4.38 -16.09 22.08
N LEU A 304 4.45 -16.11 20.75
CA LEU A 304 3.32 -16.48 19.91
C LEU A 304 3.38 -17.96 19.52
N CYS A 305 2.22 -18.60 19.52
CA CYS A 305 2.02 -19.95 19.00
C CYS A 305 1.28 -19.88 17.67
N PHE A 306 1.95 -20.25 16.58
CA PHE A 306 1.38 -20.36 15.25
C PHE A 306 0.78 -21.75 15.05
N LEU A 307 -0.49 -21.79 14.72
CA LEU A 307 -1.26 -22.97 14.35
C LEU A 307 -1.52 -22.88 12.86
N ILE A 308 -0.82 -23.70 12.08
CA ILE A 308 -0.81 -23.61 10.62
C ILE A 308 -1.61 -24.77 10.05
N ASP A 309 -2.67 -24.44 9.32
CA ASP A 309 -3.43 -25.38 8.53
C ASP A 309 -2.53 -25.91 7.40
N CYS A 310 -2.51 -27.22 7.24
CA CYS A 310 -1.75 -27.90 6.19
C CYS A 310 -2.64 -28.87 5.40
N SER A 311 -3.95 -28.64 5.41
CA SER A 311 -4.92 -29.36 4.58
C SER A 311 -4.65 -29.13 3.08
N GLY A 312 -5.23 -29.99 2.22
CA GLY A 312 -5.00 -29.92 0.77
C GLY A 312 -5.43 -28.61 0.12
N SER A 313 -6.44 -27.93 0.68
CA SER A 313 -6.95 -26.66 0.17
C SER A 313 -5.99 -25.49 0.45
N MET A 314 -5.02 -25.66 1.36
CA MET A 314 -3.91 -24.72 1.49
C MET A 314 -3.01 -24.66 0.24
N GLY A 315 -3.08 -25.66 -0.66
CA GLY A 315 -2.43 -25.62 -1.97
C GLY A 315 -3.12 -24.71 -2.99
N CYS A 316 -4.33 -24.24 -2.72
CA CYS A 316 -5.08 -23.37 -3.63
C CYS A 316 -4.58 -21.91 -3.59
N ASP A 317 -4.95 -21.14 -4.61
CA ASP A 317 -4.67 -19.71 -4.69
C ASP A 317 -5.35 -18.96 -3.54
N SER A 318 -4.60 -18.07 -2.90
CA SER A 318 -5.13 -17.15 -1.88
C SER A 318 -5.80 -15.92 -2.53
N LEU A 319 -6.39 -15.05 -1.69
CA LEU A 319 -6.82 -13.72 -2.14
C LEU A 319 -5.64 -12.82 -2.57
N CYS A 320 -4.42 -13.15 -2.13
CA CYS A 320 -3.21 -12.47 -2.57
C CYS A 320 -2.77 -12.97 -3.95
N GLU A 321 -2.76 -12.07 -4.95
CA GLU A 321 -2.40 -12.45 -6.31
C GLU A 321 -1.01 -13.07 -6.39
N GLY A 322 -0.94 -14.26 -7.00
CA GLY A 322 0.32 -14.92 -7.27
C GLY A 322 0.80 -15.86 -6.17
N VAL A 323 0.08 -15.96 -5.05
CA VAL A 323 0.49 -16.64 -3.81
C VAL A 323 -0.58 -17.66 -3.39
N THR A 324 -0.19 -18.90 -3.09
CA THR A 324 -1.09 -19.91 -2.50
C THR A 324 -1.32 -19.67 -1.00
N ASN A 325 -2.36 -20.26 -0.44
CA ASN A 325 -2.64 -20.17 1.00
C ASN A 325 -1.46 -20.69 1.86
N ALA A 326 -0.81 -21.78 1.44
CA ALA A 326 0.38 -22.33 2.07
C ALA A 326 1.60 -21.40 1.94
N GLU A 327 1.79 -20.76 0.77
CA GLU A 327 2.86 -19.77 0.58
C GLU A 327 2.65 -18.54 1.48
N ALA A 328 1.40 -18.08 1.64
CA ALA A 328 1.05 -17.00 2.57
C ALA A 328 1.30 -17.40 4.04
N ALA A 329 0.96 -18.63 4.42
CA ALA A 329 1.19 -19.14 5.76
C ALA A 329 2.70 -19.27 6.08
N ALA A 330 3.47 -19.86 5.15
CA ALA A 330 4.93 -19.96 5.24
C ALA A 330 5.58 -18.57 5.38
N LEU A 331 5.11 -17.61 4.59
CA LEU A 331 5.59 -16.23 4.64
C LEU A 331 5.33 -15.60 6.01
N LEU A 332 4.10 -15.68 6.52
CA LEU A 332 3.76 -15.06 7.80
C LEU A 332 4.56 -15.68 8.95
N ALA A 333 4.67 -17.01 8.97
CA ALA A 333 5.48 -17.74 9.93
C ALA A 333 6.96 -17.28 9.88
N MET A 334 7.52 -17.14 8.67
CA MET A 334 8.88 -16.65 8.45
C MET A 334 9.07 -15.19 8.89
N VAL A 335 8.10 -14.31 8.63
CA VAL A 335 8.10 -12.88 9.04
C VAL A 335 8.25 -12.75 10.54
N PHE A 336 7.45 -13.48 11.29
CA PHE A 336 7.49 -13.43 12.74
C PHE A 336 8.74 -14.11 13.31
N ALA A 337 9.14 -15.28 12.80
CA ALA A 337 10.37 -15.96 13.23
C ALA A 337 11.63 -15.09 13.05
N ARG A 338 11.72 -14.35 11.93
CA ARG A 338 12.85 -13.46 11.64
C ARG A 338 12.78 -12.13 12.38
N ALA A 339 11.58 -11.57 12.53
CA ALA A 339 11.40 -10.31 13.25
C ALA A 339 11.86 -10.42 14.72
N GLU A 340 11.52 -11.51 15.41
CA GLU A 340 11.97 -11.73 16.78
C GLU A 340 13.48 -11.91 16.90
N ALA A 341 14.14 -12.56 15.94
CA ALA A 341 15.60 -12.66 15.92
C ALA A 341 16.29 -11.30 15.68
N ASN A 342 15.59 -10.33 15.07
CA ASN A 342 16.09 -8.96 14.94
C ASN A 342 15.94 -8.14 16.23
N ALA A 343 15.24 -8.64 17.26
CA ALA A 343 15.06 -7.93 18.53
C ALA A 343 16.37 -7.74 19.30
N ASP A 344 17.35 -8.63 19.11
CA ASP A 344 18.69 -8.54 19.69
C ASP A 344 19.43 -7.27 19.23
N ILE A 345 19.14 -6.78 18.02
CA ILE A 345 19.73 -5.57 17.44
C ILE A 345 19.08 -4.30 18.03
N LEU A 346 17.85 -4.39 18.54
CA LEU A 346 17.07 -3.27 19.09
C LEU A 346 17.16 -3.16 20.63
N GLY A 347 18.05 -3.93 21.27
CA GLY A 347 18.32 -3.84 22.71
C GLY A 347 17.24 -4.44 23.61
N ASN A 348 16.43 -5.38 23.11
CA ASN A 348 15.45 -6.07 23.94
C ASN A 348 16.13 -7.16 24.80
N ALA A 349 16.06 -7.03 26.12
CA ALA A 349 16.83 -7.86 27.06
C ALA A 349 16.37 -9.32 27.19
N ASN A 350 15.24 -9.69 26.57
CA ASN A 350 14.66 -11.04 26.65
C ASN A 350 14.25 -11.53 25.25
N PRO A 351 15.08 -12.34 24.55
CA PRO A 351 14.69 -12.95 23.29
C PRO A 351 13.52 -13.92 23.53
N VAL A 352 12.43 -13.72 22.80
CA VAL A 352 11.28 -14.64 22.79
C VAL A 352 11.35 -15.50 21.53
N SER A 353 10.98 -16.78 21.65
CA SER A 353 10.77 -17.64 20.49
C SER A 353 9.28 -17.84 20.27
N HIS A 354 8.91 -17.91 19.00
CA HIS A 354 7.63 -18.45 18.60
C HIS A 354 7.69 -19.97 18.53
N SER A 355 6.51 -20.60 18.55
CA SER A 355 6.36 -22.01 18.28
C SER A 355 5.42 -22.21 17.11
N PHE A 356 5.75 -23.15 16.23
CA PHE A 356 5.03 -23.41 15.00
C PHE A 356 4.52 -24.83 15.01
N TYR A 357 3.22 -24.98 14.90
CA TYR A 357 2.57 -26.28 14.88
C TYR A 357 1.73 -26.41 13.63
N LEU A 358 1.86 -27.56 12.97
CA LEU A 358 0.88 -27.98 11.97
C LEU A 358 -0.25 -28.69 12.67
N PHE A 359 -1.47 -28.46 12.21
CA PHE A 359 -2.62 -29.16 12.74
C PHE A 359 -3.46 -29.77 11.62
N THR A 360 -3.80 -31.04 11.80
CA THR A 360 -4.75 -31.79 10.98
C THR A 360 -5.65 -32.64 11.88
N SER A 361 -6.87 -32.92 11.45
CA SER A 361 -7.80 -33.81 12.15
C SER A 361 -8.57 -34.67 11.16
N GLY A 362 -8.52 -36.00 11.28
CA GLY A 362 -9.22 -36.93 10.38
C GLY A 362 -9.40 -38.32 10.99
N ARG A 363 -10.25 -39.15 10.37
CA ARG A 363 -10.73 -40.47 10.86
C ARG A 363 -9.64 -41.34 11.51
N GLY A 364 -9.41 -41.15 12.80
CA GLY A 364 -8.47 -41.94 13.62
C GLY A 364 -7.03 -41.41 13.72
N ASN A 365 -6.62 -40.44 12.90
CA ASN A 365 -5.30 -39.78 12.99
C ASN A 365 -5.49 -38.28 13.09
N GLU A 366 -5.32 -37.76 14.30
CA GLU A 366 -5.38 -36.35 14.61
C GLU A 366 -4.08 -35.97 15.31
N GLY A 367 -3.42 -34.90 14.86
CA GLY A 367 -2.07 -34.59 15.32
C GLY A 367 -1.78 -33.11 15.32
N LEU A 368 -1.07 -32.67 16.37
CA LEU A 368 -0.35 -31.41 16.38
C LEU A 368 1.13 -31.75 16.15
N MET A 369 1.67 -31.40 15.00
CA MET A 369 3.07 -31.63 14.67
C MET A 369 3.88 -30.37 14.98
N ASP A 370 4.88 -30.49 15.86
CA ASP A 370 5.83 -29.41 16.09
C ASP A 370 6.79 -29.30 14.91
N VAL A 371 6.88 -28.11 14.31
CA VAL A 371 7.81 -27.78 13.23
C VAL A 371 8.67 -26.56 13.58
N SER A 372 8.77 -26.23 14.87
CA SER A 372 9.51 -25.06 15.34
C SER A 372 11.02 -25.15 15.08
N ASP A 373 11.56 -26.36 14.93
CA ASP A 373 12.95 -26.63 14.55
C ASP A 373 13.24 -26.28 13.07
N LEU A 374 12.20 -26.26 12.23
CA LEU A 374 12.29 -26.03 10.79
C LEU A 374 11.98 -24.58 10.41
N ILE A 375 11.15 -23.91 11.22
CA ILE A 375 10.74 -22.52 11.01
C ILE A 375 11.52 -21.63 11.97
N HIS A 376 12.67 -21.15 11.52
CA HIS A 376 13.57 -20.30 12.30
C HIS A 376 14.15 -19.17 11.44
N ALA A 377 14.81 -18.19 12.06
CA ALA A 377 15.26 -16.97 11.39
C ALA A 377 16.23 -17.17 10.20
N LYS A 378 16.91 -18.32 10.14
CA LYS A 378 17.86 -18.67 9.08
C LYS A 378 17.27 -19.61 8.02
N ALA A 379 16.07 -20.14 8.22
CA ALA A 379 15.43 -21.02 7.26
C ALA A 379 15.19 -20.29 5.93
N THR A 380 15.30 -21.00 4.80
CA THR A 380 14.92 -20.47 3.48
C THR A 380 13.40 -20.54 3.31
N PHE A 381 12.85 -19.74 2.38
CA PHE A 381 11.42 -19.79 2.09
C PHE A 381 10.98 -21.21 1.68
N ASP A 382 11.74 -21.90 0.84
CA ASP A 382 11.40 -23.26 0.39
C ASP A 382 11.43 -24.28 1.53
N ASN A 383 12.36 -24.15 2.49
CA ASN A 383 12.39 -25.01 3.67
C ASN A 383 11.15 -24.77 4.55
N VAL A 384 10.75 -23.51 4.75
CA VAL A 384 9.55 -23.16 5.52
C VAL A 384 8.29 -23.61 4.79
N LEU A 385 8.20 -23.42 3.47
CA LEU A 385 7.08 -23.87 2.65
C LEU A 385 6.93 -25.39 2.73
N THR A 386 8.05 -26.11 2.57
CA THR A 386 8.06 -27.57 2.73
C THR A 386 7.62 -27.95 4.13
N ALA A 387 8.07 -27.23 5.17
CA ALA A 387 7.67 -27.47 6.56
C ALA A 387 6.17 -27.29 6.80
N VAL A 388 5.55 -26.26 6.23
CA VAL A 388 4.09 -26.02 6.40
C VAL A 388 3.21 -26.97 5.59
N GLN A 389 3.79 -27.76 4.69
CA GLN A 389 3.08 -28.74 3.85
C GLN A 389 3.37 -30.20 4.25
N ARG A 390 3.92 -30.47 5.44
CA ARG A 390 4.38 -31.81 5.86
C ARG A 390 3.30 -32.81 6.27
N SER A 391 2.01 -32.50 6.16
CA SER A 391 0.95 -33.38 6.71
C SER A 391 -0.12 -33.77 5.71
N ASP A 392 -0.81 -34.85 6.09
CA ASP A 392 -1.75 -35.61 5.28
C ASP A 392 -3.13 -34.95 5.27
N TRP A 393 -3.85 -35.12 4.15
CA TRP A 393 -5.14 -34.49 3.83
C TRP A 393 -6.27 -34.85 4.81
N ALA A 394 -6.62 -33.92 5.71
CA ALA A 394 -7.75 -34.07 6.63
C ALA A 394 -8.44 -32.74 6.99
N THR A 395 -9.44 -32.76 7.89
CA THR A 395 -10.22 -31.61 8.38
C THR A 395 -9.51 -30.78 9.46
N THR A 396 -10.04 -29.60 9.81
CA THR A 396 -9.34 -28.55 10.57
C THR A 396 -9.97 -28.30 11.96
N ASP A 397 -9.22 -28.42 13.06
CA ASP A 397 -9.63 -28.08 14.44
C ASP A 397 -8.61 -27.13 15.12
N ILE A 398 -8.95 -25.84 15.16
CA ILE A 398 -8.14 -24.78 15.78
C ILE A 398 -7.95 -24.99 17.29
N SER A 399 -8.94 -25.53 17.98
CA SER A 399 -8.99 -25.53 19.44
C SER A 399 -7.91 -26.43 20.06
N LYS A 400 -7.45 -27.45 19.33
CA LYS A 400 -6.48 -28.44 19.81
C LYS A 400 -5.15 -27.82 20.20
N GLY A 401 -4.63 -26.87 19.42
CA GLY A 401 -3.37 -26.18 19.73
C GLY A 401 -3.44 -25.47 21.09
N ILE A 402 -4.56 -24.80 21.36
CA ILE A 402 -4.80 -24.07 22.61
C ILE A 402 -4.99 -25.06 23.77
N VAL A 403 -5.79 -26.11 23.59
CA VAL A 403 -6.06 -27.14 24.61
C VAL A 403 -4.77 -27.89 24.96
N GLN A 404 -3.94 -28.22 23.98
CA GLN A 404 -2.65 -28.89 24.20
C GLN A 404 -1.67 -27.98 24.93
N ALA A 405 -1.59 -26.70 24.54
CA ALA A 405 -0.79 -25.71 25.26
C ALA A 405 -1.23 -25.59 26.72
N MET A 406 -2.54 -25.60 27.00
CA MET A 406 -3.09 -25.62 28.36
C MET A 406 -2.71 -26.90 29.11
N LYS A 407 -2.92 -28.08 28.50
CA LYS A 407 -2.62 -29.40 29.10
C LYS A 407 -1.16 -29.52 29.52
N PHE A 408 -0.24 -29.07 28.68
CA PHE A 408 1.20 -29.11 28.95
C PHE A 408 1.74 -27.83 29.61
N ARG A 409 0.86 -26.91 30.03
CA ARG A 409 1.22 -25.62 30.66
C ARG A 409 2.24 -24.80 29.87
N ARG A 410 2.20 -24.87 28.53
CA ARG A 410 3.04 -24.04 27.65
C ARG A 410 2.57 -22.60 27.72
N LEU A 411 3.49 -21.66 27.90
CA LEU A 411 3.19 -20.26 28.17
C LEU A 411 3.31 -19.42 26.88
N TYR A 412 2.17 -18.98 26.35
CA TYR A 412 2.06 -18.15 25.16
C TYR A 412 1.27 -16.88 25.48
N ASP A 413 1.75 -15.76 24.95
CA ASP A 413 1.08 -14.47 25.05
C ASP A 413 0.04 -14.29 23.94
N GLY A 414 0.07 -15.15 22.91
CA GLY A 414 -0.92 -15.17 21.86
C GLY A 414 -0.87 -16.39 20.96
N PHE A 415 -1.98 -16.63 20.27
CA PHE A 415 -2.15 -17.67 19.26
C PHE A 415 -2.45 -17.04 17.91
N VAL A 416 -1.80 -17.53 16.85
CA VAL A 416 -2.05 -17.12 15.47
C VAL A 416 -2.48 -18.36 14.69
N VAL A 417 -3.68 -18.34 14.13
CA VAL A 417 -4.19 -19.40 13.27
C VAL A 417 -4.02 -18.97 11.83
N LEU A 418 -3.41 -19.80 10.99
CA LEU A 418 -3.30 -19.58 9.54
C LEU A 418 -4.10 -20.66 8.82
N THR A 419 -5.12 -20.28 8.07
CA THR A 419 -6.02 -21.19 7.33
C THR A 419 -6.47 -20.54 6.02
N ASP A 420 -7.19 -21.26 5.17
CA ASP A 420 -7.76 -20.75 3.93
C ASP A 420 -9.16 -20.17 4.13
N ASN A 421 -10.15 -20.98 4.53
CA ASN A 421 -11.56 -20.60 4.42
C ASN A 421 -12.55 -21.14 5.45
N ASP A 422 -12.19 -22.12 6.29
CA ASP A 422 -13.19 -22.67 7.21
C ASP A 422 -12.54 -23.44 8.35
N VAL A 423 -13.08 -23.27 9.55
CA VAL A 423 -12.79 -24.15 10.68
C VAL A 423 -14.07 -24.36 11.48
N ASN A 424 -14.65 -25.57 11.40
CA ASN A 424 -15.09 -26.23 12.63
C ASN A 424 -15.25 -27.76 12.51
N SER A 425 -14.33 -28.48 13.15
CA SER A 425 -14.72 -29.61 14.00
C SER A 425 -14.08 -29.35 15.37
N GLY A 426 -14.81 -29.43 16.48
CA GLY A 426 -14.24 -29.25 17.83
C GLY A 426 -14.90 -28.18 18.72
N ILE A 427 -14.17 -27.74 19.74
CA ILE A 427 -14.61 -26.70 20.70
C ILE A 427 -14.41 -25.33 20.05
N LYS A 428 -15.31 -24.37 20.32
CA LYS A 428 -15.12 -23.00 19.85
C LYS A 428 -13.77 -22.43 20.31
N PRO A 429 -12.93 -21.85 19.41
CA PRO A 429 -11.63 -21.29 19.78
C PRO A 429 -11.70 -20.22 20.88
N SER A 430 -12.80 -19.45 20.91
CA SER A 430 -13.05 -18.47 21.97
C SER A 430 -13.14 -19.11 23.36
N ILE A 431 -13.86 -20.23 23.48
CA ILE A 431 -13.98 -21.00 24.71
C ILE A 431 -12.62 -21.59 25.11
N ALA A 432 -11.89 -22.16 24.15
CA ALA A 432 -10.56 -22.73 24.41
C ALA A 432 -9.58 -21.66 24.94
N LEU A 433 -9.60 -20.45 24.36
CA LEU A 433 -8.77 -19.34 24.82
C LEU A 433 -9.16 -18.86 26.22
N GLN A 434 -10.45 -18.75 26.53
CA GLN A 434 -10.92 -18.41 27.87
C GLN A 434 -10.47 -19.42 28.92
N GLN A 435 -10.55 -20.73 28.60
CA GLN A 435 -10.04 -21.79 29.46
C GLN A 435 -8.52 -21.66 29.67
N TYR A 436 -7.76 -21.41 28.61
CA TYR A 436 -6.31 -21.19 28.67
C TYR A 436 -5.94 -20.01 29.57
N ARG A 437 -6.60 -18.85 29.37
CA ARG A 437 -6.41 -17.64 30.19
C ARG A 437 -6.68 -17.91 31.67
N LYS A 438 -7.78 -18.62 31.98
CA LYS A 438 -8.14 -18.98 33.36
C LYS A 438 -7.16 -19.96 33.98
N ALA A 439 -6.71 -20.97 33.24
CA ALA A 439 -5.85 -22.04 33.74
C ALA A 439 -4.40 -21.58 34.01
N LEU A 440 -3.88 -20.65 33.21
CA LEU A 440 -2.47 -20.22 33.27
C LEU A 440 -2.28 -18.76 33.73
N GLY A 441 -3.35 -17.99 33.87
CA GLY A 441 -3.29 -16.59 34.33
C GLY A 441 -2.65 -15.63 33.32
N ILE A 442 -2.58 -16.01 32.03
CA ILE A 442 -2.00 -15.19 30.97
C ILE A 442 -3.13 -14.53 30.17
N GLN A 443 -3.03 -13.23 29.90
CA GLN A 443 -3.96 -12.49 29.04
C GLN A 443 -3.67 -12.75 27.56
N ALA A 444 -3.74 -14.01 27.14
CA ALA A 444 -3.39 -14.43 25.79
C ALA A 444 -4.37 -13.87 24.74
N LYS A 445 -3.86 -13.45 23.59
CA LYS A 445 -4.68 -13.01 22.44
C LYS A 445 -4.82 -14.11 21.38
N LEU A 446 -5.83 -14.02 20.52
CA LEU A 446 -6.03 -14.93 19.38
C LEU A 446 -6.23 -14.12 18.11
N ALA A 447 -5.47 -14.44 17.06
CA ALA A 447 -5.68 -13.92 15.73
C ALA A 447 -5.92 -15.06 14.76
N VAL A 448 -6.96 -14.96 13.93
CA VAL A 448 -7.23 -15.94 12.87
C VAL A 448 -7.03 -15.28 11.52
N VAL A 449 -6.16 -15.84 10.69
CA VAL A 449 -5.84 -15.35 9.35
C VAL A 449 -6.37 -16.35 8.33
N ALA A 450 -7.53 -16.03 7.77
CA ALA A 450 -8.15 -16.80 6.70
C ALA A 450 -7.72 -16.21 5.35
N THR A 451 -6.77 -16.87 4.70
CA THR A 451 -6.08 -16.37 3.49
C THR A 451 -6.95 -16.31 2.24
N GLN A 452 -8.09 -17.00 2.24
CA GLN A 452 -9.04 -17.05 1.13
C GLN A 452 -10.43 -16.45 1.48
N ALA A 453 -10.76 -16.27 2.76
CA ALA A 453 -12.14 -15.99 3.18
C ALA A 453 -12.53 -14.53 3.10
N SER A 454 -13.77 -14.29 2.67
CA SER A 454 -14.41 -12.97 2.76
C SER A 454 -15.20 -12.79 4.05
N ASP A 455 -15.79 -13.86 4.60
CA ASP A 455 -16.66 -13.82 5.78
C ASP A 455 -16.28 -14.94 6.77
N ILE A 456 -15.55 -14.58 7.83
CA ILE A 456 -15.29 -15.45 8.98
C ILE A 456 -15.78 -14.80 10.27
N SER A 457 -16.20 -15.62 11.24
CA SER A 457 -16.58 -15.20 12.58
C SER A 457 -16.12 -16.26 13.58
N ILE A 458 -14.80 -16.37 13.72
CA ILE A 458 -14.15 -17.30 14.65
C ILE A 458 -13.77 -16.55 15.93
N ALA A 459 -13.28 -15.32 15.79
CA ALA A 459 -13.08 -14.39 16.89
C ALA A 459 -14.43 -13.98 17.51
N ASP A 460 -14.50 -13.99 18.84
CA ASP A 460 -15.64 -13.47 19.58
C ASP A 460 -15.67 -11.93 19.48
N PRO A 461 -16.69 -11.31 18.89
CA PRO A 461 -16.76 -9.86 18.71
C PRO A 461 -16.70 -9.06 20.02
N GLU A 462 -17.09 -9.67 21.15
CA GLU A 462 -17.06 -9.02 22.47
C GLU A 462 -15.68 -9.14 23.16
N ASP A 463 -14.78 -9.98 22.64
CA ASP A 463 -13.44 -10.20 23.19
C ASP A 463 -12.40 -9.34 22.47
N LYS A 464 -11.97 -8.25 23.12
CA LYS A 464 -10.91 -7.34 22.61
C LYS A 464 -9.55 -8.03 22.38
N GLY A 465 -9.36 -9.23 22.90
CA GLY A 465 -8.17 -10.06 22.68
C GLY A 465 -8.32 -11.05 21.53
N MET A 466 -9.36 -10.96 20.71
CA MET A 466 -9.55 -11.78 19.51
C MET A 466 -9.70 -10.91 18.26
N ILE A 467 -9.20 -11.39 17.12
CA ILE A 467 -9.35 -10.71 15.83
C ILE A 467 -9.37 -11.72 14.67
N ASP A 468 -10.22 -11.44 13.69
CA ASP A 468 -10.31 -12.18 12.43
C ASP A 468 -9.72 -11.33 11.29
N PHE A 469 -8.85 -11.93 10.47
CA PHE A 469 -8.28 -11.35 9.26
C PHE A 469 -8.83 -12.09 8.04
N CYS A 470 -9.57 -11.36 7.21
CA CYS A 470 -10.09 -11.85 5.93
C CYS A 470 -9.12 -11.52 4.79
N GLY A 471 -8.53 -12.55 4.20
CA GLY A 471 -7.53 -12.45 3.14
C GLY A 471 -6.11 -12.20 3.63
N PHE A 472 -5.21 -12.05 2.66
CA PHE A 472 -3.81 -11.76 2.90
C PHE A 472 -3.34 -10.66 1.96
N ASP A 473 -2.71 -9.62 2.51
CA ASP A 473 -2.10 -8.54 1.75
C ASP A 473 -0.80 -8.07 2.43
N SER A 474 -0.19 -7.03 1.87
CA SER A 474 1.05 -6.49 2.38
C SER A 474 0.94 -5.71 3.70
N HIS A 475 -0.27 -5.39 4.16
CA HIS A 475 -0.53 -4.69 5.42
C HIS A 475 -0.90 -5.65 6.56
N GLY A 476 -1.49 -6.81 6.25
CA GLY A 476 -1.91 -7.84 7.21
C GLY A 476 -0.86 -8.14 8.30
N PRO A 477 0.41 -8.44 7.94
CA PRO A 477 1.44 -8.71 8.95
C PRO A 477 1.71 -7.55 9.91
N LYS A 478 1.70 -6.30 9.43
CA LYS A 478 1.90 -5.11 10.29
C LYS A 478 0.75 -4.99 11.31
N ILE A 479 -0.49 -5.13 10.85
CA ILE A 479 -1.67 -5.07 11.71
C ILE A 479 -1.65 -6.22 12.73
N LEU A 480 -1.25 -7.42 12.31
CA LEU A 480 -1.10 -8.58 13.20
C LEU A 480 -0.03 -8.32 14.29
N GLN A 481 1.09 -7.70 13.94
CA GLN A 481 2.12 -7.31 14.90
C GLN A 481 1.59 -6.27 15.90
N GLU A 482 0.93 -5.21 15.43
CA GLU A 482 0.33 -4.18 16.28
C GLU A 482 -0.74 -4.75 17.21
N PHE A 483 -1.52 -5.74 16.74
CA PHE A 483 -2.50 -6.43 17.57
C PHE A 483 -1.85 -7.12 18.78
N PHE A 484 -0.71 -7.82 18.61
CA PHE A 484 -0.02 -8.46 19.73
C PHE A 484 0.83 -7.51 20.56
N ALA A 485 1.53 -6.56 19.93
CA ALA A 485 2.46 -5.65 20.59
C ALA A 485 1.78 -4.43 21.26
N GLY A 486 0.62 -4.00 20.77
CA GLY A 486 -0.07 -2.77 21.17
C GLY A 486 0.17 -1.60 20.19
N PRO A 487 -0.59 -0.49 20.31
CA PRO A 487 -0.48 0.65 19.41
C PRO A 487 0.89 1.30 19.50
N MET A 488 1.44 1.59 18.32
CA MET A 488 2.72 2.27 18.15
C MET A 488 2.55 3.75 18.49
N VAL A 489 3.38 4.30 19.38
CA VAL A 489 3.71 5.73 19.31
C VAL A 489 4.87 5.83 18.33
N GLU A 490 4.57 5.92 17.04
CA GLU A 490 5.56 6.37 16.06
C GLU A 490 5.82 7.87 16.33
N PRO A 491 7.07 8.32 16.48
CA PRO A 491 7.35 9.75 16.35
C PRO A 491 6.80 10.18 14.99
N LEU A 492 5.98 11.23 14.98
CA LEU A 492 5.59 11.96 13.77
C LEU A 492 6.87 12.53 13.13
N LEU A 493 7.62 11.68 12.43
CA LEU A 493 8.67 12.09 11.53
C LEU A 493 7.99 12.23 10.18
N GLU A 494 7.88 13.49 9.75
CA GLU A 494 7.56 13.92 8.40
C GLU A 494 8.17 12.93 7.42
N ALA A 495 7.31 12.09 6.82
CA ALA A 495 7.74 11.31 5.68
C ALA A 495 7.85 12.32 4.54
N ASP A 496 9.09 12.60 4.16
CA ASP A 496 9.48 13.46 3.07
C ASP A 496 8.52 13.29 1.88
N LEU A 497 7.80 14.37 1.58
CA LEU A 497 7.23 14.62 0.25
C LEU A 497 8.32 15.03 -0.75
N ASP A 498 9.58 15.01 -0.32
CA ASP A 498 10.76 15.24 -1.14
C ASP A 498 11.37 13.90 -1.55
N ASP A 499 10.75 13.25 -2.54
CA ASP A 499 11.50 12.53 -3.59
C ASP A 499 10.71 12.33 -4.88
#